data_AF-A0A2E3C8F2-F1
#
_entry.id   AF-A0A2E3C8F2-F1
#
_cell.length_a   1.000
_cell.length_b   1.000
_cell.length_c   1.000
_cell.angle_alpha   90.00
_cell.angle_beta   90.00
_cell.angle_gamma   90.00
#
_symmetry.space_group_name_H-M   'P 1'
#
loop_
_entity.id
_entity.type
_entity.pdbx_description
1 polymer ?
#
loop_
_entity_poly.entity_id
_entity_poly.type
_entity_poly.pdbx_seq_one_letter_code
_entity_poly.pdbx_strand_id
1 'polypeptide(L)'
;MSFSNREETLVNFLLTYYKNKMSLLRDIVNQNTPLSLRLLDWLVTNYSKKYNIIYPLYKTNGDIIYFNIYLDYKNQLKAYSKKYFDPFCRQRRILIDSNTLKWKEYSPDTIIEDKQIITTVGQLNFFKWVIENKIYDYALSNITLIDSDMNTTLLNKRKDKRTVLSPSAVKGVYTNNYKVTIKFKG
;
A
#
# COMPACT_ATOMS: atom_id res chain seq x y z
N MET A 1 17.82 20.63 2.99
CA MET A 1 16.73 20.82 3.98
C MET A 1 16.66 19.56 4.82
N SER A 2 16.84 19.67 6.13
CA SER A 2 16.76 18.54 7.06
C SER A 2 15.35 17.96 7.17
N PHE A 3 15.20 16.79 7.78
CA PHE A 3 13.90 16.27 8.18
C PHE A 3 13.27 17.19 9.23
N SER A 4 11.96 17.39 9.13
CA SER A 4 11.23 18.04 10.23
C SER A 4 11.03 17.06 11.38
N ASN A 5 10.95 17.54 12.62
CA ASN A 5 10.72 16.69 13.81
C ASN A 5 9.48 15.78 13.66
N ARG A 6 8.43 16.26 12.98
CA ARG A 6 7.24 15.44 12.68
C ARG A 6 7.54 14.27 11.73
N GLU A 7 8.34 14.52 10.69
CA GLU A 7 8.76 13.46 9.76
C GLU A 7 9.67 12.45 10.48
N GLU A 8 10.58 12.90 11.34
CA GLU A 8 11.45 12.01 12.12
C GLU A 8 10.65 11.11 13.06
N THR A 9 9.67 11.68 13.76
CA THR A 9 8.75 10.93 14.62
C THR A 9 7.98 9.86 13.82
N LEU A 10 7.50 10.23 12.63
CA LEU A 10 6.81 9.29 11.73
C LEU A 10 7.75 8.16 11.27
N VAL A 11 8.99 8.47 10.90
CA VAL A 11 9.97 7.44 10.51
C VAL A 11 10.22 6.48 11.68
N ASN A 12 10.48 7.00 12.88
CA ASN A 12 10.74 6.16 14.06
C ASN A 12 9.55 5.26 14.40
N PHE A 13 8.31 5.77 14.28
CA PHE A 13 7.09 4.97 14.41
C PHE A 13 7.02 3.84 13.37
N LEU A 14 7.30 4.14 12.10
CA LEU A 14 7.29 3.15 11.03
C LEU A 14 8.37 2.08 11.25
N LEU A 15 9.58 2.47 11.64
CA LEU A 15 10.67 1.53 11.93
C LEU A 15 10.33 0.61 13.10
N THR A 16 9.68 1.14 14.14
CA THR A 16 9.17 0.32 15.26
C THR A 16 8.18 -0.73 14.77
N TYR A 17 7.25 -0.36 13.86
CA TYR A 17 6.32 -1.31 13.25
C TYR A 17 7.03 -2.43 12.46
N TYR A 18 8.10 -2.08 11.72
CA TYR A 18 8.84 -3.01 10.88
C TYR A 18 9.91 -3.82 11.61
N LYS A 19 10.19 -3.57 12.90
CA LYS A 19 11.22 -4.27 13.68
C LYS A 19 11.21 -5.79 13.50
N ASN A 20 10.03 -6.41 13.48
CA ASN A 20 9.86 -7.87 13.31
C ASN A 20 9.44 -8.28 11.89
N LYS A 21 9.44 -7.35 10.94
CA LYS A 21 9.03 -7.55 9.53
C LYS A 21 10.08 -7.00 8.55
N MET A 22 11.31 -6.83 9.01
CA MET A 22 12.33 -6.12 8.25
C MET A 22 12.78 -6.92 7.02
N SER A 23 12.80 -8.24 7.11
CA SER A 23 13.00 -9.14 5.96
C SER A 23 11.93 -8.94 4.90
N LEU A 24 10.65 -8.99 5.30
CA LEU A 24 9.53 -8.75 4.39
C LEU A 24 9.59 -7.37 3.73
N LEU A 25 9.90 -6.32 4.51
CA LEU A 25 10.06 -4.98 3.95
C LEU A 25 11.19 -4.95 2.91
N ARG A 26 12.35 -5.54 3.23
CA ARG A 26 13.49 -5.63 2.32
C ARG A 26 13.10 -6.33 1.02
N ASP A 27 12.39 -7.45 1.10
CA ASP A 27 12.01 -8.22 -0.07
C ASP A 27 11.02 -7.45 -0.95
N ILE A 28 10.04 -6.76 -0.35
CA ILE A 28 9.09 -5.91 -1.08
C ILE A 28 9.82 -4.74 -1.77
N VAL A 29 10.68 -4.03 -1.04
CA VAL A 29 11.40 -2.84 -1.55
C VAL A 29 12.39 -3.21 -2.66
N ASN A 30 13.11 -4.32 -2.49
CA ASN A 30 14.09 -4.81 -3.47
C ASN A 30 13.44 -5.61 -4.61
N GLN A 31 12.11 -5.73 -4.63
CA GLN A 31 11.37 -6.50 -5.64
C GLN A 31 11.76 -7.99 -5.70
N ASN A 32 12.11 -8.57 -4.55
CA ASN A 32 12.35 -10.01 -4.39
C ASN A 32 11.04 -10.79 -4.16
N THR A 33 9.88 -10.14 -4.28
CA THR A 33 8.57 -10.78 -4.15
C THR A 33 7.91 -10.95 -5.51
N PRO A 34 6.96 -11.91 -5.67
CA PRO A 34 6.18 -12.05 -6.91
C PRO A 34 5.33 -10.81 -7.26
N LEU A 35 5.09 -9.92 -6.30
CA LEU A 35 4.31 -8.71 -6.51
C LEU A 35 5.21 -7.55 -6.94
N SER A 36 4.92 -6.99 -8.12
CA SER A 36 5.51 -5.72 -8.53
C SER A 36 4.80 -4.54 -7.86
N LEU A 37 5.53 -3.44 -7.69
CA LEU A 37 4.96 -2.17 -7.22
C LEU A 37 3.81 -1.69 -8.10
N ARG A 38 3.90 -1.95 -9.41
CA ARG A 38 2.91 -1.55 -10.40
C ARG A 38 1.63 -2.36 -10.29
N LEU A 39 1.74 -3.65 -9.96
CA LEU A 39 0.60 -4.52 -9.71
C LEU A 39 -0.16 -4.09 -8.45
N LEU A 40 0.57 -3.78 -7.36
CA LEU A 40 -0.03 -3.26 -6.12
C LEU A 40 -0.69 -1.89 -6.36
N ASP A 41 -0.03 -0.99 -7.07
CA ASP A 41 -0.61 0.30 -7.47
C ASP A 41 -1.89 0.10 -8.32
N TRP A 42 -1.85 -0.79 -9.31
CA TRP A 42 -3.02 -1.11 -10.13
C TRP A 42 -4.18 -1.67 -9.30
N LEU A 43 -3.87 -2.57 -8.36
CA LEU A 43 -4.86 -3.15 -7.46
C LEU A 43 -5.63 -2.06 -6.70
N VAL A 44 -4.92 -1.15 -6.04
CA VAL A 44 -5.53 -0.19 -5.12
C VAL A 44 -6.15 1.02 -5.83
N THR A 45 -5.68 1.35 -7.04
CA THR A 45 -6.16 2.52 -7.80
C THR A 45 -7.22 2.18 -8.84
N ASN A 46 -7.18 0.98 -9.43
CA ASN A 46 -7.98 0.61 -10.61
C ASN A 46 -8.78 -0.66 -10.39
N TYR A 47 -8.13 -1.80 -10.14
CA TYR A 47 -8.81 -3.10 -10.05
C TYR A 47 -9.86 -3.10 -8.94
N SER A 48 -9.48 -2.68 -7.72
CA SER A 48 -10.40 -2.63 -6.58
C SER A 48 -11.56 -1.65 -6.77
N LYS A 49 -11.32 -0.57 -7.50
CA LYS A 49 -12.34 0.41 -7.89
C LYS A 49 -13.33 -0.15 -8.90
N LYS A 50 -12.85 -0.93 -9.88
CA LYS A 50 -13.63 -1.53 -10.96
C LYS A 50 -14.50 -2.67 -10.44
N TYR A 51 -13.95 -3.52 -9.57
CA TYR A 51 -14.60 -4.73 -9.08
C TYR A 51 -15.17 -4.62 -7.66
N ASN A 52 -15.10 -3.43 -7.04
CA ASN A 52 -15.56 -3.16 -5.68
C ASN A 52 -15.05 -4.18 -4.65
N ILE A 53 -13.73 -4.35 -4.58
CA ILE A 53 -13.13 -5.38 -3.73
C ILE A 53 -13.30 -5.04 -2.25
N ILE A 54 -14.12 -5.86 -1.59
CA ILE A 54 -14.46 -5.78 -0.16
C ILE A 54 -14.25 -7.15 0.47
N TYR A 55 -13.62 -7.20 1.64
CA TYR A 55 -13.47 -8.44 2.41
C TYR A 55 -13.50 -8.17 3.93
N PRO A 56 -13.86 -9.17 4.74
CA PRO A 56 -13.84 -9.04 6.19
C PRO A 56 -12.40 -9.01 6.73
N LEU A 57 -12.16 -8.11 7.67
CA LEU A 57 -10.98 -8.07 8.53
C LEU A 57 -11.41 -8.40 9.96
N TYR A 58 -10.76 -9.41 10.55
CA TYR A 58 -11.00 -9.84 11.92
C TYR A 58 -10.11 -9.04 12.87
N LYS A 59 -10.73 -8.32 13.80
CA LYS A 59 -10.04 -7.57 14.84
C LYS A 59 -9.70 -8.49 16.01
N THR A 60 -8.71 -8.08 16.81
CA THR A 60 -8.24 -8.82 17.99
C THR A 60 -9.31 -9.00 19.06
N ASN A 61 -10.30 -8.10 19.11
CA ASN A 61 -11.44 -8.17 20.02
C ASN A 61 -12.58 -9.07 19.49
N GLY A 62 -12.39 -9.74 18.35
CA GLY A 62 -13.38 -10.60 17.71
C GLY A 62 -14.36 -9.88 16.76
N ASP A 63 -14.27 -8.55 16.62
CA ASP A 63 -15.13 -7.80 15.71
C ASP A 63 -14.73 -8.02 14.25
N ILE A 64 -15.72 -7.98 13.35
CA ILE A 64 -15.52 -8.09 11.91
C ILE A 64 -15.78 -6.73 11.27
N ILE A 65 -14.79 -6.21 10.54
CA ILE A 65 -14.92 -4.97 9.77
C ILE A 65 -14.80 -5.29 8.28
N TYR A 66 -15.75 -4.84 7.47
CA TYR A 66 -15.66 -4.97 6.02
C TYR A 66 -14.78 -3.87 5.44
N PHE A 67 -13.64 -4.28 4.89
CA PHE A 67 -12.63 -3.39 4.34
C PHE A 67 -12.80 -3.25 2.83
N ASN A 68 -12.98 -2.02 2.34
CA ASN A 68 -13.01 -1.70 0.92
C ASN A 68 -11.66 -1.09 0.50
N ILE A 69 -10.89 -1.79 -0.34
CA ILE A 69 -9.52 -1.39 -0.70
C ILE A 69 -9.50 0.03 -1.29
N TYR A 70 -10.36 0.31 -2.28
CA TYR A 70 -10.33 1.58 -3.01
C TYR A 70 -10.76 2.78 -2.16
N LEU A 71 -11.82 2.61 -1.36
CA LEU A 71 -12.29 3.67 -0.47
C LEU A 71 -11.26 3.98 0.61
N ASP A 72 -10.68 2.96 1.23
CA ASP A 72 -9.68 3.18 2.26
C ASP A 72 -8.41 3.80 1.68
N TYR A 73 -7.93 3.33 0.53
CA TYR A 73 -6.79 3.93 -0.19
C TYR A 73 -7.00 5.43 -0.43
N LYS A 74 -8.21 5.85 -0.85
CA LYS A 74 -8.54 7.26 -1.01
C LYS A 74 -8.51 8.04 0.30
N ASN A 75 -8.92 7.43 1.40
CA ASN A 75 -8.86 8.06 2.72
C ASN A 75 -7.40 8.22 3.18
N GLN A 76 -6.54 7.22 2.93
CA GLN A 76 -5.10 7.32 3.22
C GLN A 76 -4.44 8.49 2.46
N LEU A 77 -4.73 8.64 1.16
CA LEU A 77 -4.22 9.75 0.36
C LEU A 77 -4.64 11.14 0.87
N LYS A 78 -5.85 11.25 1.46
CA LYS A 78 -6.33 12.49 2.08
C LYS A 78 -5.61 12.76 3.40
N ALA A 79 -5.43 11.74 4.24
CA ALA A 79 -4.82 11.86 5.55
C ALA A 79 -3.31 12.15 5.49
N TYR A 80 -2.60 11.45 4.61
CA TYR A 80 -1.13 11.48 4.54
C TYR A 80 -0.59 12.35 3.41
N SER A 81 -1.44 12.97 2.59
CA SER A 81 -1.07 13.54 1.29
C SER A 81 -0.42 12.50 0.35
N LYS A 82 -0.30 12.82 -0.93
CA LYS A 82 0.40 11.93 -1.88
C LYS A 82 1.89 11.75 -1.55
N LYS A 83 2.50 12.66 -0.77
CA LYS A 83 3.93 12.62 -0.42
C LYS A 83 4.25 11.49 0.57
N TYR A 84 3.39 11.23 1.55
CA TYR A 84 3.64 10.24 2.62
C TYR A 84 2.82 8.95 2.43
N PHE A 85 2.32 8.70 1.22
CA PHE A 85 1.59 7.48 0.87
C PHE A 85 1.74 7.16 -0.61
N ASP A 86 2.92 6.65 -0.98
CA ASP A 86 3.33 6.40 -2.37
C ASP A 86 4.00 5.02 -2.45
N PRO A 87 3.51 4.06 -3.25
CA PRO A 87 4.19 2.78 -3.47
C PRO A 87 5.57 2.93 -4.13
N PHE A 88 5.83 4.05 -4.80
CA PHE A 88 7.06 4.28 -5.55
C PHE A 88 8.11 5.08 -4.76
N CYS A 89 9.39 4.76 -4.96
CA CYS A 89 10.53 5.41 -4.30
C CYS A 89 10.90 6.76 -4.95
N ARG A 90 9.95 7.71 -4.99
CA ARG A 90 10.07 8.98 -5.74
C ARG A 90 10.44 10.19 -4.89
N GLN A 91 10.17 10.16 -3.60
CA GLN A 91 10.40 11.27 -2.67
C GLN A 91 11.82 11.22 -2.06
N ARG A 92 12.10 12.12 -1.11
CA ARG A 92 13.35 12.13 -0.34
C ARG A 92 13.61 10.75 0.28
N ARG A 93 14.72 10.15 -0.12
CA ARG A 93 15.10 8.78 0.26
C ARG A 93 15.79 8.78 1.61
N ILE A 94 15.55 7.70 2.34
CA ILE A 94 16.24 7.38 3.59
C ILE A 94 16.94 6.04 3.43
N LEU A 95 18.06 5.90 4.12
CA LEU A 95 18.81 4.68 4.25
C LEU A 95 18.58 4.14 5.66
N ILE A 96 18.07 2.92 5.76
CA ILE A 96 17.73 2.26 7.02
C ILE A 96 18.66 1.07 7.22
N ASP A 97 19.30 0.95 8.38
CA ASP A 97 20.01 -0.25 8.79
C ASP A 97 19.01 -1.27 9.38
N SER A 98 18.92 -2.45 8.75
CA SER A 98 17.95 -3.47 9.14
C SER A 98 18.18 -4.07 10.52
N ASN A 99 19.41 -4.01 11.06
CA ASN A 99 19.74 -4.58 12.38
C ASN A 99 19.57 -3.54 13.48
N THR A 100 20.07 -2.32 13.27
CA THR A 100 20.11 -1.29 14.30
C THR A 100 18.85 -0.43 14.34
N LEU A 101 18.02 -0.48 13.28
CA LEU A 101 16.87 0.42 13.05
C LEU A 101 17.26 1.90 13.04
N LYS A 102 18.56 2.21 12.88
CA LYS A 102 19.00 3.58 12.64
C LYS A 102 18.75 3.94 11.19
N TRP A 103 18.47 5.20 10.95
CA TRP A 103 18.26 5.72 9.61
C TRP A 103 18.98 7.04 9.42
N LYS A 104 19.31 7.35 8.18
CA LYS A 104 19.86 8.64 7.75
C LYS A 104 19.29 9.02 6.39
N GLU A 105 19.41 10.29 6.05
CA GLU A 105 19.09 10.75 4.70
C GLU A 105 20.05 10.10 3.68
N TYR A 106 19.50 9.65 2.55
CA TYR A 106 20.31 9.07 1.48
C TYR A 106 20.92 10.20 0.62
N SER A 107 22.25 10.17 0.49
CA SER A 107 23.00 10.96 -0.48
C SER A 107 23.55 10.04 -1.58
N PRO A 108 23.66 10.47 -2.85
CA PRO A 108 24.33 9.70 -3.91
C PRO A 108 25.72 9.19 -3.54
N ASP A 109 26.46 9.94 -2.71
CA ASP A 109 27.81 9.57 -2.25
C ASP A 109 27.82 8.56 -1.10
N THR A 110 26.64 8.09 -0.67
CA THR A 110 26.54 7.16 0.46
C THR A 110 26.90 5.75 0.01
N ILE A 111 27.92 5.17 0.65
CA ILE A 111 28.24 3.75 0.51
C ILE A 111 27.11 2.93 1.13
N ILE A 112 26.52 2.03 0.33
CA ILE A 112 25.42 1.16 0.74
C ILE A 112 26.01 -0.17 1.20
N GLU A 113 25.72 -0.53 2.44
CA GLU A 113 26.08 -1.83 3.00
C GLU A 113 24.98 -2.87 2.71
N ASP A 114 25.32 -4.16 2.69
CA ASP A 114 24.43 -5.28 2.33
C ASP A 114 23.10 -5.35 3.12
N LYS A 115 23.10 -4.78 4.32
CA LYS A 115 21.97 -4.80 5.26
C LYS A 115 21.20 -3.47 5.30
N GLN A 116 21.51 -2.55 4.41
CA GLN A 116 20.82 -1.27 4.34
C GLN A 116 19.68 -1.32 3.31
N ILE A 117 18.59 -0.64 3.63
CA ILE A 117 17.40 -0.54 2.77
C ILE A 117 17.23 0.92 2.36
N ILE A 118 17.22 1.17 1.06
CA ILE A 118 16.87 2.49 0.50
C ILE A 118 15.37 2.53 0.27
N THR A 119 14.70 3.48 0.90
CA THR A 119 13.25 3.64 0.79
C THR A 119 12.83 5.10 0.97
N THR A 120 11.54 5.37 1.01
CA THR A 120 10.98 6.67 1.37
C THR A 120 9.93 6.52 2.47
N VAL A 121 9.65 7.60 3.20
CA VAL A 121 8.56 7.61 4.20
C VAL A 121 7.22 7.21 3.58
N GLY A 122 6.96 7.63 2.34
CA GLY A 122 5.75 7.27 1.60
C GLY A 122 5.64 5.77 1.31
N GLN A 123 6.74 5.12 0.93
CA GLN A 123 6.78 3.68 0.71
C GLN A 123 6.59 2.90 2.01
N LEU A 124 7.28 3.30 3.08
CA LEU A 124 7.14 2.66 4.39
C LEU A 124 5.68 2.69 4.85
N ASN A 125 5.02 3.85 4.73
CA ASN A 125 3.64 4.01 5.16
C ASN A 125 2.67 3.24 4.24
N PHE A 126 2.88 3.27 2.93
CA PHE A 126 2.09 2.50 1.97
C PHE A 126 2.16 0.99 2.25
N PHE A 127 3.36 0.41 2.41
CA PHE A 127 3.48 -1.02 2.68
C PHE A 127 2.97 -1.41 4.06
N LYS A 128 3.03 -0.52 5.04
CA LYS A 128 2.46 -0.77 6.37
C LYS A 128 0.96 -0.99 6.21
N TRP A 129 0.30 -0.08 5.51
CA TRP A 129 -1.13 -0.18 5.20
C TRP A 129 -1.47 -1.43 4.35
N VAL A 130 -0.65 -1.76 3.35
CA VAL A 130 -0.85 -2.96 2.52
C VAL A 130 -0.79 -4.24 3.36
N ILE A 131 0.15 -4.34 4.31
CA ILE A 131 0.35 -5.51 5.17
C ILE A 131 -0.76 -5.59 6.23
N GLU A 132 -1.05 -4.49 6.94
CA GLU A 132 -2.04 -4.46 8.02
C GLU A 132 -3.44 -4.80 7.52
N ASN A 133 -3.78 -4.37 6.31
CA ASN A 133 -5.11 -4.58 5.74
C ASN A 133 -5.17 -5.83 4.84
N LYS A 134 -4.17 -6.71 4.86
CA LYS A 134 -4.19 -7.98 4.10
C LYS A 134 -4.30 -7.81 2.58
N ILE A 135 -3.92 -6.64 2.08
CA ILE A 135 -3.92 -6.32 0.63
C ILE A 135 -2.80 -7.12 -0.06
N TYR A 136 -1.66 -7.29 0.61
CA TYR A 136 -0.56 -8.13 0.11
C TYR A 136 -1.03 -9.57 -0.15
N ASP A 137 -1.74 -10.16 0.82
CA ASP A 137 -2.25 -11.53 0.74
C ASP A 137 -3.30 -11.68 -0.37
N TYR A 138 -4.21 -10.70 -0.49
CA TYR A 138 -5.17 -10.63 -1.59
C TYR A 138 -4.46 -10.55 -2.95
N ALA A 139 -3.45 -9.68 -3.07
CA ALA A 139 -2.70 -9.49 -4.31
C ALA A 139 -1.96 -10.78 -4.71
N LEU A 140 -1.28 -11.44 -3.78
CA LEU A 140 -0.60 -12.73 -4.02
C LEU A 140 -1.55 -13.80 -4.53
N SER A 141 -2.77 -13.84 -3.99
CA SER A 141 -3.77 -14.85 -4.36
C SER A 141 -4.43 -14.58 -5.72
N ASN A 142 -4.28 -13.36 -6.26
CA ASN A 142 -4.99 -12.88 -7.45
C ASN A 142 -4.06 -12.24 -8.50
N ILE A 143 -2.76 -12.57 -8.49
CA ILE A 143 -1.75 -11.94 -9.37
C ILE A 143 -2.20 -11.96 -10.84
N THR A 144 -2.57 -13.13 -11.34
CA THR A 144 -2.92 -13.33 -12.75
C THR A 144 -4.15 -12.53 -13.18
N LEU A 145 -5.15 -12.42 -12.30
CA LEU A 145 -6.38 -11.65 -12.57
C LEU A 145 -6.08 -10.15 -12.62
N ILE A 146 -5.32 -9.65 -11.65
CA ILE A 146 -4.97 -8.22 -11.56
C ILE A 146 -4.08 -7.83 -12.74
N ASP A 147 -3.09 -8.66 -13.09
CA ASP A 147 -2.16 -8.40 -14.19
C ASP A 147 -2.86 -8.45 -15.56
N SER A 148 -3.72 -9.45 -15.77
CA SER A 148 -4.53 -9.55 -16.99
C SER A 148 -5.47 -8.35 -17.16
N ASP A 149 -6.14 -7.92 -16.09
CA ASP A 149 -6.98 -6.72 -16.10
C ASP A 149 -6.18 -5.45 -16.44
N MET A 150 -4.99 -5.30 -15.85
CA MET A 150 -4.08 -4.20 -16.16
C MET A 150 -3.70 -4.18 -17.64
N ASN A 151 -3.18 -5.29 -18.16
CA ASN A 151 -2.72 -5.40 -19.54
C ASN A 151 -3.85 -5.17 -20.53
N THR A 152 -5.01 -5.80 -20.32
CA THR A 152 -6.19 -5.64 -21.18
C THR A 152 -6.70 -4.20 -21.18
N THR A 153 -6.73 -3.54 -20.01
CA THR A 153 -7.18 -2.14 -19.91
C THR A 153 -6.22 -1.19 -20.61
N LEU A 154 -4.92 -1.44 -20.52
CA LEU A 154 -3.90 -0.61 -21.18
C LEU A 154 -3.88 -0.80 -22.70
N LEU A 155 -4.08 -2.03 -23.19
CA LEU A 155 -4.18 -2.34 -24.63
C LEU A 155 -5.41 -1.69 -25.29
N ASN A 156 -6.54 -1.70 -24.60
CA ASN A 156 -7.80 -1.14 -25.12
C ASN A 156 -7.86 0.40 -25.09
N LYS A 157 -6.81 1.07 -24.60
CA LYS A 157 -6.76 2.53 -24.51
C LYS A 157 -6.58 3.15 -25.89
N ARG A 158 -7.67 3.68 -26.47
CA ARG A 158 -7.63 4.48 -27.70
C ARG A 158 -6.76 5.72 -27.48
N LYS A 159 -5.79 5.96 -28.36
CA LYS A 159 -4.77 7.03 -28.22
C LYS A 159 -5.35 8.45 -28.23
N ASP A 160 -6.51 8.67 -28.86
CA ASP A 160 -6.96 10.04 -29.19
C ASP A 160 -7.94 10.68 -28.21
N LYS A 161 -8.47 9.98 -27.21
CA LYS A 161 -9.40 10.57 -26.22
C LYS A 161 -9.08 10.14 -24.80
N ARG A 162 -9.07 11.11 -23.88
CA ARG A 162 -8.92 10.86 -22.44
C ARG A 162 -10.15 10.09 -21.93
N THR A 163 -10.00 8.79 -21.73
CA THR A 163 -11.03 7.93 -21.13
C THR A 163 -10.67 7.57 -19.69
N VAL A 164 -11.69 7.28 -18.88
CA VAL A 164 -11.50 6.73 -17.54
C VAL A 164 -11.03 5.28 -17.68
N LEU A 165 -9.88 4.94 -17.08
CA LEU A 165 -9.31 3.58 -17.17
C LEU A 165 -10.22 2.53 -16.53
N SER A 166 -10.74 2.84 -15.34
CA SER A 166 -11.58 1.94 -14.56
C SER A 166 -12.86 2.64 -14.10
N PRO A 167 -14.05 2.18 -14.54
CA PRO A 167 -15.32 2.70 -14.02
C PRO A 167 -15.38 2.46 -12.51
N SER A 168 -16.07 3.34 -11.79
CA SER A 168 -16.14 3.28 -10.33
C SER A 168 -17.34 2.47 -9.91
N ALA A 169 -17.14 1.22 -9.50
CA ALA A 169 -18.21 0.41 -8.91
C ALA A 169 -18.65 0.93 -7.53
N VAL A 170 -18.05 1.99 -6.99
CA VAL A 170 -18.54 2.64 -5.77
C VAL A 170 -19.59 3.74 -6.05
N LYS A 171 -19.86 4.05 -7.33
CA LYS A 171 -20.85 5.09 -7.71
C LYS A 171 -22.25 4.54 -8.01
N GLY A 172 -22.44 3.22 -7.99
CA GLY A 172 -23.74 2.57 -8.17
C GLY A 172 -24.24 1.94 -6.87
N VAL A 173 -25.42 1.33 -6.92
CA VAL A 173 -25.98 0.52 -5.81
C VAL A 173 -25.53 -0.92 -6.02
N TYR A 174 -24.83 -1.50 -5.04
CA TYR A 174 -24.35 -2.87 -5.08
C TYR A 174 -24.78 -3.61 -3.82
N THR A 175 -25.29 -4.82 -3.99
CA THR A 175 -25.71 -5.71 -2.89
C THR A 175 -24.59 -6.69 -2.60
N ASN A 176 -24.19 -6.79 -1.34
CA ASN A 176 -23.29 -7.83 -0.88
C ASN A 176 -24.00 -8.73 0.14
N ASN A 177 -23.89 -10.05 -0.01
CA ASN A 177 -24.54 -11.02 0.85
C ASN A 177 -23.68 -11.31 2.10
N TYR A 178 -23.70 -10.39 3.05
CA TYR A 178 -22.97 -10.52 4.32
C TYR A 178 -23.92 -10.52 5.52
N LYS A 179 -23.69 -11.42 6.48
CA LYS A 179 -24.39 -11.38 7.79
C LYS A 179 -23.71 -10.36 8.70
N VAL A 180 -24.49 -9.45 9.27
CA VAL A 180 -24.04 -8.43 10.23
C VAL A 180 -24.73 -8.67 11.56
N THR A 181 -23.96 -8.82 12.64
CA THR A 181 -24.48 -8.95 14.01
C THR A 181 -24.28 -7.64 14.75
N ILE A 182 -25.37 -6.97 15.14
CA ILE A 182 -25.34 -5.72 15.91
C ILE A 182 -25.44 -6.07 17.40
N LYS A 183 -24.44 -5.68 18.19
CA LYS A 183 -24.47 -5.79 19.66
C LYS A 183 -24.73 -4.42 20.25
N PHE A 184 -25.84 -4.27 20.97
CA PHE A 184 -26.11 -3.07 21.77
C PHE A 184 -25.42 -3.24 23.14
N LYS A 185 -24.69 -2.22 23.59
CA LYS A 185 -24.22 -2.17 24.99
C LYS A 185 -25.38 -1.67 25.85
N GLY A 186 -25.81 -2.52 26.78
CA GLY A 186 -26.69 -2.13 27.89
C GLY A 186 -25.91 -1.46 29.01
#